data_AF-A0A932SY99-F1
#
_entry.id   AF-A0A932SY99-F1
#
_cell.length_a   1.000
_cell.length_b   1.000
_cell.length_c   1.000
_cell.angle_alpha   90.00
_cell.angle_beta   90.00
_cell.angle_gamma   90.00
#
_symmetry.space_group_name_H-M   'P 1'
#
loop_
_entity.id
_entity.type
_entity.pdbx_description
1 polymer ?
#
loop_
_entity_poly.entity_id
_entity_poly.type
_entity_poly.pdbx_seq_one_letter_code
_entity_poly.pdbx_strand_id
1 'polypeptide(L)'
;MAKKKNGGPEDSAIDDAVDRITVYYDEVGREAAPEEFSGIVRPFSRIASKYECSTADVRKAAEFRQRFSPQDVKDICKLCKKHAFPIDIEHVFRVLSIEPRERALALLRQAIIHQWDLERLNRNVLAAGGDAKKAGRPKDLPTGTDAAKEEIINRLSPELLWLRDLSKHKKGALVAGIDDEVAAVLSSLQNLMDAALEIPSAKKPRGS
;
A
#
# COMPACT_ATOMS: atom_id res chain seq x y z
N MET A 1 -36.59 -9.56 -33.34
CA MET A 1 -35.27 -10.18 -33.63
C MET A 1 -34.20 -9.36 -32.93
N ALA A 2 -33.67 -9.84 -31.81
CA ALA A 2 -32.59 -9.16 -31.09
C ALA A 2 -31.29 -9.31 -31.89
N LYS A 3 -30.73 -8.20 -32.38
CA LYS A 3 -29.39 -8.18 -32.96
C LYS A 3 -28.40 -8.63 -31.88
N LYS A 4 -27.78 -9.81 -32.04
CA LYS A 4 -26.59 -10.17 -31.27
C LYS A 4 -25.53 -9.11 -31.59
N LYS A 5 -25.25 -8.22 -30.63
CA LYS A 5 -24.06 -7.38 -30.69
C LYS A 5 -22.86 -8.32 -30.58
N ASN A 6 -22.10 -8.45 -31.67
CA ASN A 6 -20.79 -9.07 -31.60
C ASN A 6 -19.91 -8.11 -30.79
N GLY A 7 -19.65 -8.45 -29.53
CA GLY A 7 -18.76 -7.67 -28.67
C GLY A 7 -17.38 -7.58 -29.31
N GLY A 8 -16.88 -6.37 -29.49
CA GLY A 8 -15.54 -6.14 -30.02
C GLY A 8 -14.47 -6.50 -28.97
N PRO A 9 -13.20 -6.64 -29.36
CA PRO A 9 -12.10 -6.83 -28.41
C PRO A 9 -12.03 -5.73 -27.33
N GLU A 10 -12.52 -4.52 -27.65
CA GLU A 10 -12.62 -3.40 -26.70
C GLU A 10 -13.65 -3.64 -25.58
N ASP A 11 -14.77 -4.31 -25.88
CA ASP A 11 -15.79 -4.63 -24.88
C ASP A 11 -15.24 -5.63 -23.84
N SER A 12 -14.40 -6.58 -24.29
CA SER A 12 -13.73 -7.55 -23.42
C SER A 12 -12.80 -6.87 -22.41
N ALA A 13 -11.99 -5.90 -22.85
CA ALA A 13 -11.04 -5.22 -21.98
C ALA A 13 -11.72 -4.39 -20.87
N ILE A 14 -12.89 -3.83 -21.16
CA ILE A 14 -13.68 -3.07 -20.17
C ILE A 14 -14.30 -4.02 -19.14
N ASP A 15 -14.84 -5.14 -19.58
CA ASP A 15 -15.41 -6.14 -18.67
C ASP A 15 -14.33 -6.74 -17.76
N ASP A 16 -13.16 -7.09 -18.30
CA ASP A 16 -12.01 -7.57 -17.52
C ASP A 16 -11.56 -6.56 -16.46
N ALA A 17 -11.50 -5.27 -16.83
CA ALA A 17 -11.13 -4.20 -15.91
C ALA A 17 -12.17 -4.00 -14.79
N VAL A 18 -13.46 -4.03 -15.13
CA VAL A 18 -14.56 -3.93 -14.17
C VAL A 18 -14.57 -5.12 -13.20
N ASP A 19 -14.34 -6.33 -13.70
CA ASP A 19 -14.27 -7.53 -12.88
C ASP A 19 -13.08 -7.45 -11.93
N ARG A 20 -11.92 -7.00 -12.40
CA ARG A 20 -10.74 -6.82 -11.55
C ARG A 20 -10.96 -5.82 -10.42
N ILE A 21 -11.59 -4.67 -10.69
CA ILE A 21 -11.94 -3.68 -9.66
C ILE A 21 -12.87 -4.31 -8.61
N THR A 22 -13.86 -5.08 -9.08
CA THR A 22 -14.84 -5.73 -8.21
C THR A 22 -14.18 -6.77 -7.32
N VAL A 23 -13.32 -7.64 -7.86
CA VAL A 23 -12.56 -8.65 -7.11
C VAL A 23 -11.69 -7.99 -6.03
N TYR A 24 -10.95 -6.93 -6.38
CA TYR A 24 -10.13 -6.22 -5.42
C TYR A 24 -10.95 -5.57 -4.30
N TYR A 25 -12.14 -5.05 -4.61
CA TYR A 25 -13.00 -4.44 -3.61
C TYR A 25 -13.70 -5.48 -2.71
N ASP A 26 -14.33 -6.49 -3.29
CA ASP A 26 -15.23 -7.43 -2.60
C ASP A 26 -14.55 -8.67 -2.03
N GLU A 27 -13.45 -9.11 -2.62
CA GLU A 27 -12.73 -10.29 -2.16
C GLU A 27 -11.48 -9.89 -1.39
N VAL A 28 -10.53 -9.24 -2.06
CA VAL A 28 -9.24 -8.86 -1.45
C VAL A 28 -9.46 -7.85 -0.33
N GLY A 29 -10.17 -6.76 -0.62
CA GLY A 29 -10.44 -5.70 0.34
C GLY A 29 -11.27 -6.17 1.54
N ARG A 30 -12.25 -7.05 1.33
CA ARG A 30 -13.09 -7.60 2.42
C ARG A 30 -12.29 -8.50 3.34
N GLU A 31 -11.45 -9.36 2.78
CA GLU A 31 -10.63 -10.27 3.56
C GLU A 31 -9.50 -9.55 4.29
N ALA A 32 -9.02 -8.43 3.74
CA ALA A 32 -7.95 -7.62 4.31
C ALA A 32 -8.45 -6.55 5.30
N ALA A 33 -9.69 -6.08 5.17
CA ALA A 33 -10.27 -5.14 6.12
C ALA A 33 -10.55 -5.88 7.45
N PRO A 34 -10.10 -5.34 8.60
CA PRO A 34 -10.38 -5.94 9.89
C PRO A 34 -11.90 -5.95 10.10
N GLU A 35 -12.49 -7.13 10.31
CA GLU A 35 -13.84 -7.21 10.87
C GLU A 35 -13.79 -6.54 12.25
N GLU A 36 -14.62 -5.51 12.46
CA GLU A 36 -14.68 -4.65 13.66
C GLU A 36 -14.79 -5.43 15.00
N PHE A 37 -15.00 -6.76 14.95
CA PHE A 37 -15.28 -7.60 16.10
C PHE A 37 -14.36 -8.82 16.29
N SER A 38 -13.41 -9.11 15.39
CA SER A 38 -12.68 -10.39 15.48
C SER A 38 -11.36 -10.33 16.26
N GLY A 39 -10.72 -9.18 16.39
CA GLY A 39 -9.39 -9.05 17.02
C GLY A 39 -8.26 -9.85 16.34
N ILE A 40 -8.58 -10.60 15.28
CA ILE A 40 -7.64 -11.44 14.54
C ILE A 40 -7.12 -10.62 13.37
N VAL A 41 -5.91 -10.09 13.52
CA VAL A 41 -5.16 -9.50 12.40
C VAL A 41 -4.77 -10.64 11.47
N ARG A 42 -5.44 -10.77 10.32
CA ARG A 42 -5.01 -11.70 9.27
C ARG A 42 -3.74 -11.15 8.63
N PRO A 43 -2.63 -11.91 8.57
CA PRO A 43 -1.41 -11.41 7.97
C PRO A 43 -1.62 -11.21 6.47
N PHE A 44 -1.34 -10.01 5.97
CA PHE A 44 -1.49 -9.66 4.55
C PHE A 44 -0.72 -10.59 3.61
N SER A 45 0.35 -11.26 4.07
CA SER A 45 1.10 -12.25 3.29
C SER A 45 0.25 -13.45 2.86
N ARG A 46 -0.68 -13.91 3.72
CA ARG A 46 -1.59 -15.02 3.39
C ARG A 46 -2.58 -14.62 2.31
N ILE A 47 -3.13 -13.41 2.41
CA ILE A 47 -4.08 -12.86 1.42
C ILE A 47 -3.35 -12.63 0.09
N ALA A 48 -2.17 -12.01 0.14
CA ALA A 48 -1.31 -11.80 -1.03
C ALA A 48 -1.02 -13.09 -1.78
N SER A 49 -0.67 -14.17 -1.07
CA SER A 49 -0.46 -15.49 -1.68
C SER A 49 -1.72 -16.09 -2.29
N LYS A 50 -2.89 -15.88 -1.68
CA LYS A 50 -4.18 -16.43 -2.17
C LYS A 50 -4.62 -15.77 -3.47
N TYR A 51 -4.41 -14.45 -3.60
CA TYR A 51 -4.82 -13.67 -4.77
C TYR A 51 -3.66 -13.35 -5.72
N GLU A 52 -2.51 -14.03 -5.55
CA GLU A 52 -1.30 -13.87 -6.39
C GLU A 52 -0.88 -12.40 -6.59
N CYS A 53 -0.98 -11.60 -5.53
CA CYS A 53 -0.67 -10.16 -5.57
C CYS A 53 0.34 -9.75 -4.50
N SER A 54 0.81 -8.51 -4.55
CA SER A 54 1.75 -8.01 -3.55
C SER A 54 1.04 -7.69 -2.23
N THR A 55 1.76 -7.77 -1.11
CA THR A 55 1.24 -7.29 0.20
C THR A 55 0.90 -5.80 0.19
N ALA A 56 1.55 -5.02 -0.69
CA ALA A 56 1.23 -3.61 -0.90
C ALA A 56 -0.14 -3.43 -1.56
N ASP A 57 -0.51 -4.29 -2.51
CA ASP A 57 -1.82 -4.23 -3.15
C ASP A 57 -2.93 -4.71 -2.23
N VAL A 58 -2.67 -5.69 -1.36
CA VAL A 58 -3.59 -6.08 -0.29
C VAL A 58 -3.88 -4.90 0.64
N ARG A 59 -2.85 -4.14 1.06
CA ARG A 59 -3.02 -2.93 1.89
C ARG A 59 -3.89 -1.89 1.19
N LYS A 60 -3.61 -1.60 -0.08
CA LYS A 60 -4.40 -0.66 -0.87
C LYS A 60 -5.83 -1.15 -1.11
N ALA A 61 -6.05 -2.46 -1.24
CA ALA A 61 -7.38 -3.04 -1.35
C ALA A 61 -8.20 -2.86 -0.07
N ALA A 62 -7.57 -3.05 1.10
CA ALA A 62 -8.19 -2.76 2.39
C ALA A 62 -8.56 -1.28 2.53
N GLU A 63 -7.63 -0.38 2.18
CA GLU A 63 -7.85 1.08 2.16
C GLU A 63 -8.97 1.46 1.18
N PHE A 64 -8.97 0.87 -0.02
CA PHE A 64 -10.01 1.07 -1.03
C PHE A 64 -11.40 0.70 -0.48
N ARG A 65 -11.52 -0.45 0.19
CA ARG A 65 -12.78 -0.89 0.79
C ARG A 65 -13.25 0.00 1.95
N GLN A 66 -12.34 0.45 2.79
CA GLN A 66 -12.66 1.34 3.91
C GLN A 66 -13.13 2.71 3.42
N ARG A 67 -12.56 3.18 2.31
CA ARG A 67 -12.72 4.55 1.83
C ARG A 67 -13.87 4.72 0.85
N PHE A 68 -14.20 3.70 0.07
CA PHE A 68 -15.25 3.77 -0.95
C PHE A 68 -16.41 2.87 -0.58
N SER A 69 -17.63 3.35 -0.83
CA SER A 69 -18.84 2.54 -0.64
C SER A 69 -19.05 1.57 -1.82
N PRO A 70 -19.83 0.49 -1.64
CA PRO A 70 -20.17 -0.40 -2.75
C PRO A 70 -20.89 0.33 -3.89
N GLN A 71 -21.62 1.41 -3.57
CA GLN A 71 -22.29 2.23 -4.59
C GLN A 71 -21.28 3.03 -5.42
N ASP A 72 -20.23 3.56 -4.81
CA ASP A 72 -19.17 4.27 -5.52
C ASP A 72 -18.50 3.37 -6.57
N VAL A 73 -18.22 2.12 -6.21
CA VAL A 73 -17.62 1.12 -7.12
C VAL A 73 -18.56 0.83 -8.28
N LYS A 74 -19.84 0.58 -8.01
CA LYS A 74 -20.86 0.37 -9.06
C LYS A 74 -20.95 1.56 -10.02
N ASP A 75 -20.88 2.79 -9.49
CA ASP A 75 -20.96 4.00 -10.31
C ASP A 75 -19.70 4.18 -11.18
N ILE A 76 -18.52 3.88 -10.65
CA ILE A 76 -17.25 3.85 -11.40
C ILE A 76 -17.34 2.84 -12.55
N CYS A 77 -17.73 1.59 -12.26
CA CYS A 77 -17.84 0.53 -13.27
C CYS A 77 -18.85 0.88 -14.37
N LYS A 78 -20.00 1.46 -14.00
CA LYS A 78 -20.98 1.98 -14.98
C LYS A 78 -20.39 3.08 -15.85
N LEU A 79 -19.59 3.97 -15.27
CA LEU A 79 -18.97 5.07 -16.00
C LEU A 79 -17.91 4.56 -17.00
N CYS A 80 -17.10 3.56 -16.61
CA CYS A 80 -16.17 2.88 -17.53
C CYS A 80 -16.88 2.31 -18.75
N LYS A 81 -17.98 1.56 -18.54
CA LYS A 81 -18.80 1.01 -19.63
C LYS A 81 -19.41 2.10 -20.51
N LYS A 82 -19.89 3.19 -19.90
CA LYS A 82 -20.50 4.31 -20.63
C LYS A 82 -19.49 5.02 -21.55
N HIS A 83 -18.24 5.18 -21.13
CA HIS A 83 -17.21 5.91 -21.87
C HIS A 83 -16.26 5.01 -22.67
N ALA A 84 -16.54 3.71 -22.73
CA ALA A 84 -15.68 2.70 -23.35
C ALA A 84 -14.21 2.81 -22.90
N PHE A 85 -13.99 3.09 -21.61
CA PHE A 85 -12.65 3.32 -21.06
C PHE A 85 -12.35 2.38 -19.90
N PRO A 86 -11.47 1.38 -20.09
CA PRO A 86 -11.07 0.48 -19.03
C PRO A 86 -10.09 1.18 -18.08
N ILE A 87 -10.49 1.42 -16.84
CA ILE A 87 -9.53 1.81 -15.80
C ILE A 87 -9.00 0.55 -15.12
N ASP A 88 -7.69 0.42 -15.03
CA ASP A 88 -7.08 -0.63 -14.20
C ASP A 88 -7.16 -0.28 -12.71
N ILE A 89 -7.01 -1.29 -11.84
CA ILE A 89 -6.95 -1.14 -10.38
C ILE A 89 -5.86 -0.13 -9.95
N GLU A 90 -4.79 0.01 -10.74
CA GLU A 90 -3.74 1.00 -10.49
C GLU A 90 -4.26 2.45 -10.54
N HIS A 91 -5.28 2.75 -11.35
CA HIS A 91 -5.90 4.06 -11.39
C HIS A 91 -6.63 4.36 -10.06
N VAL A 92 -7.36 3.36 -9.56
CA VAL A 92 -8.04 3.45 -8.25
C VAL A 92 -7.03 3.64 -7.14
N PHE A 93 -5.98 2.80 -7.12
CA PHE A 93 -4.90 2.90 -6.14
C PHE A 93 -4.16 4.23 -6.17
N ARG A 94 -4.06 4.87 -7.34
CA ARG A 94 -3.40 6.17 -7.46
C ARG A 94 -4.19 7.28 -6.78
N VAL A 95 -5.52 7.25 -6.81
CA VAL A 95 -6.34 8.29 -6.20
C VAL A 95 -6.56 8.10 -4.69
N LEU A 96 -6.16 6.96 -4.12
CA LEU A 96 -6.25 6.69 -2.68
C LEU A 96 -5.49 7.72 -1.84
N SER A 97 -4.45 8.37 -2.37
CA SER A 97 -3.72 9.42 -1.66
C SER A 97 -4.41 10.80 -1.64
N ILE A 98 -5.57 10.96 -2.28
CA ILE A 98 -6.26 12.25 -2.38
C ILE A 98 -7.39 12.32 -1.36
N GLU A 99 -7.28 13.18 -0.35
CA GLU A 99 -8.35 13.46 0.62
C GLU A 99 -9.10 14.78 0.32
N PRO A 100 -10.42 14.88 0.63
CA PRO A 100 -11.33 13.81 1.07
C PRO A 100 -11.77 12.85 -0.07
N ARG A 101 -12.50 11.78 0.26
CA ARG A 101 -13.02 10.75 -0.68
C ARG A 101 -13.67 11.35 -1.92
N GLU A 102 -14.46 12.41 -1.74
CA GLU A 102 -15.20 13.08 -2.80
C GLU A 102 -14.27 13.65 -3.88
N ARG A 103 -13.08 14.15 -3.49
CA ARG A 103 -12.06 14.63 -4.43
C ARG A 103 -11.42 13.49 -5.21
N ALA A 104 -11.14 12.36 -4.55
CA ALA A 104 -10.64 11.16 -5.22
C ALA A 104 -11.64 10.64 -6.27
N LEU A 105 -12.94 10.59 -5.92
CA LEU A 105 -14.01 10.23 -6.85
C LEU A 105 -14.13 11.20 -8.03
N ALA A 106 -14.03 12.51 -7.77
CA ALA A 106 -14.07 13.51 -8.83
C ALA A 106 -12.92 13.30 -9.84
N LEU A 107 -11.70 13.03 -9.36
CA LEU A 107 -10.54 12.74 -10.21
C LEU A 107 -10.72 11.46 -11.03
N LEU A 108 -11.20 10.37 -10.42
CA LEU A 108 -11.49 9.13 -11.15
C LEU A 108 -12.54 9.34 -12.25
N ARG A 109 -13.62 10.07 -11.95
CA ARG A 109 -14.64 10.39 -12.94
C ARG A 109 -14.08 11.21 -14.10
N GLN A 110 -13.25 12.22 -13.81
CA GLN A 110 -12.55 12.98 -14.85
C GLN A 110 -11.62 12.10 -15.68
N ALA A 111 -10.87 11.21 -15.04
CA ALA A 111 -9.99 10.27 -15.73
C ALA A 111 -10.78 9.37 -16.70
N ILE A 112 -11.95 8.87 -16.30
CA ILE A 112 -12.79 8.03 -17.16
C ILE A 112 -13.39 8.86 -18.31
N ILE A 113 -13.96 10.03 -18.01
CA ILE A 113 -14.64 10.89 -19.00
C ILE A 113 -13.65 11.37 -20.07
N HIS A 114 -12.43 11.70 -19.66
CA HIS A 114 -11.39 12.24 -20.53
C HIS A 114 -10.33 11.20 -20.93
N GLN A 115 -10.58 9.92 -20.63
CA GLN A 115 -9.72 8.78 -20.98
C GLN A 115 -8.24 9.03 -20.62
N TRP A 116 -7.98 9.47 -19.38
CA TRP A 116 -6.63 9.69 -18.90
C TRP A 116 -5.92 8.36 -18.69
N ASP A 117 -4.77 8.19 -19.35
CA ASP A 117 -3.81 7.16 -18.97
C ASP A 117 -3.29 7.38 -17.53
N LEU A 118 -2.58 6.36 -17.03
CA LEU A 118 -2.05 6.37 -15.67
C LEU A 118 -1.05 7.52 -15.44
N GLU A 119 -0.29 7.91 -16.46
CA GLU A 119 0.69 9.00 -16.36
C GLU A 119 0.00 10.35 -16.16
N ARG A 120 -1.03 10.63 -16.96
CA ARG A 120 -1.84 11.83 -16.87
C ARG A 120 -2.65 11.86 -15.58
N LEU A 121 -3.22 10.73 -15.16
CA LEU A 121 -3.87 10.63 -13.85
C LEU A 121 -2.88 10.96 -12.73
N ASN A 122 -1.67 10.39 -12.77
CA ASN A 122 -0.64 10.65 -11.77
C ASN A 122 -0.26 12.15 -11.71
N ARG A 123 -0.09 12.82 -12.86
CA ARG A 123 0.14 14.28 -12.88
C ARG A 123 -0.98 15.07 -12.19
N ASN A 124 -2.24 14.69 -12.43
CA ASN A 124 -3.40 15.38 -11.83
C ASN A 124 -3.54 15.08 -10.33
N VAL A 125 -3.22 13.87 -9.90
CA VAL A 125 -3.15 13.48 -8.48
C VAL A 125 -2.09 14.30 -7.76
N LEU A 126 -0.90 14.43 -8.34
CA LEU A 126 0.16 15.29 -7.78
C LEU A 126 -0.27 16.75 -7.70
N ALA A 127 -0.87 17.28 -8.77
CA ALA A 127 -1.38 18.67 -8.79
C ALA A 127 -2.49 18.91 -7.76
N ALA A 128 -3.27 17.87 -7.41
CA ALA A 128 -4.31 17.93 -6.40
C ALA A 128 -3.79 17.81 -4.95
N GLY A 129 -2.47 17.68 -4.76
CA GLY A 129 -1.82 17.54 -3.45
C GLY A 129 -1.68 16.10 -2.98
N GLY A 130 -1.81 15.12 -3.87
CA GLY A 130 -1.53 13.72 -3.55
C GLY A 130 -0.04 13.47 -3.35
N ASP A 131 0.28 12.49 -2.51
CA ASP A 131 1.67 12.14 -2.24
C ASP A 131 2.35 11.63 -3.53
N ALA A 132 3.41 12.34 -3.91
CA ALA A 132 4.44 11.74 -4.74
C ALA A 132 5.11 10.65 -3.91
N LYS A 133 4.55 9.43 -3.91
CA LYS A 133 5.28 8.26 -3.43
C LYS A 133 6.58 8.24 -4.24
N LYS A 134 7.68 8.67 -3.61
CA LYS A 134 9.03 8.60 -4.17
C LYS A 134 9.34 7.11 -4.30
N ALA A 135 8.89 6.50 -5.39
CA ALA A 135 9.26 5.16 -5.75
C ALA A 135 10.75 5.21 -6.09
N GLY A 136 11.57 4.66 -5.19
CA GLY A 136 13.01 4.61 -5.35
C GLY A 136 13.72 4.53 -4.01
N ARG A 137 14.90 3.91 -4.02
CA ARG A 137 15.88 4.08 -2.94
C ARG A 137 16.02 5.59 -2.68
N PRO A 138 16.01 6.07 -1.43
CA PRO A 138 16.37 7.45 -1.15
C PRO A 138 17.64 7.78 -1.93
N LYS A 139 17.57 8.86 -2.73
CA LYS A 139 18.61 9.22 -3.69
C LYS A 139 19.97 9.40 -3.00
N ASP A 140 19.91 9.79 -1.74
CA ASP A 140 21.05 10.06 -0.90
C ASP A 140 21.20 8.96 0.13
N LEU A 141 22.39 8.37 0.17
CA LEU A 141 22.78 7.52 1.30
C LEU A 141 22.85 8.40 2.56
N PRO A 142 22.47 7.87 3.74
CA PRO A 142 22.55 8.62 4.98
C PRO A 142 23.99 9.10 5.20
N THR A 143 24.18 10.42 5.32
CA THR A 143 25.49 11.03 5.58
C THR A 143 25.76 11.06 7.07
N GLY A 144 26.33 9.97 7.59
CA GLY A 144 26.76 9.86 8.99
C GLY A 144 26.11 8.70 9.72
N THR A 145 26.75 8.30 10.82
CA THR A 145 26.40 7.10 11.59
C THR A 145 25.00 7.18 12.19
N ASP A 146 24.57 8.36 12.67
CA ASP A 146 23.26 8.51 13.31
C ASP A 146 22.11 8.51 12.30
N ALA A 147 22.28 9.15 11.15
CA ALA A 147 21.32 9.08 10.05
C ALA A 147 21.18 7.65 9.51
N ALA A 148 22.29 6.89 9.46
CA ALA A 148 22.28 5.49 9.05
C ALA A 148 21.52 4.60 10.03
N LYS A 149 21.69 4.81 11.35
CA LYS A 149 20.90 4.11 12.37
C LYS A 149 19.42 4.41 12.24
N GLU A 150 19.06 5.68 12.08
CA GLU A 150 17.67 6.09 11.95
C GLU A 150 17.02 5.48 10.71
N GLU A 151 17.74 5.43 9.59
CA GLU A 151 17.25 4.79 8.36
C GLU A 151 17.15 3.27 8.47
N ILE A 152 18.09 2.59 9.14
CA ILE A 152 17.99 1.16 9.45
C ILE A 152 16.75 0.90 10.30
N ILE A 153 16.57 1.67 11.38
CA ILE A 153 15.43 1.58 12.29
C ILE A 153 14.11 1.79 11.53
N ASN A 154 14.02 2.79 10.66
CA ASN A 154 12.83 3.07 9.87
C ASN A 154 12.55 2.02 8.79
N ARG A 155 13.54 1.19 8.43
CA ARG A 155 13.39 0.06 7.50
C ARG A 155 13.09 -1.26 8.20
N LEU A 156 13.27 -1.36 9.52
CA LEU A 156 12.78 -2.50 10.29
C LEU A 156 11.25 -2.53 10.22
N SER A 157 10.67 -3.72 10.25
CA SER A 157 9.23 -3.88 10.10
C SER A 157 8.47 -3.16 11.23
N PRO A 158 7.21 -2.71 11.02
CA PRO A 158 6.41 -2.05 12.05
C PRO A 158 6.33 -2.81 13.39
N GLU A 159 6.40 -4.14 13.32
CA GLU A 159 6.41 -5.06 14.47
C GLU A 159 7.69 -4.88 15.32
N LEU A 160 8.83 -4.57 14.71
CA LEU A 160 10.09 -4.29 15.41
C LEU A 160 10.13 -2.87 15.98
N LEU A 161 9.50 -1.91 15.30
CA LEU A 161 9.32 -0.56 15.84
C LEU A 161 8.42 -0.57 17.08
N TRP A 162 7.35 -1.38 17.06
CA TRP A 162 6.50 -1.61 18.23
C TRP A 162 7.27 -2.22 19.41
N LEU A 163 8.14 -3.21 19.18
CA LEU A 163 9.01 -3.79 20.21
C LEU A 163 10.01 -2.77 20.81
N ARG A 164 10.57 -1.88 19.98
CA ARG A 164 11.42 -0.76 20.44
C ARG A 164 10.64 0.23 21.29
N ASP A 165 9.41 0.52 20.91
CA ASP A 165 8.59 1.49 21.64
C ASP A 165 8.09 0.88 22.97
N LEU A 166 7.82 -0.43 23.01
CA LEU A 166 7.61 -1.18 24.26
C LEU A 166 8.81 -1.10 25.20
N SER A 167 10.04 -1.22 24.70
CA SER A 167 11.24 -1.15 25.57
C SER A 167 11.46 0.26 26.17
N LYS A 168 10.90 1.31 25.56
CA LYS A 168 10.89 2.68 26.08
C LYS A 168 9.79 2.93 27.10
N HIS A 169 8.67 2.21 27.02
CA HIS A 169 7.58 2.31 27.98
C HIS A 169 7.84 1.42 29.20
N LYS A 170 8.60 1.96 30.18
CA LYS A 170 8.88 1.31 31.49
C LYS A 170 7.64 0.97 32.36
N LYS A 171 6.41 1.20 31.90
CA LYS A 171 5.19 1.04 32.70
C LYS A 171 4.01 0.65 31.81
N GLY A 172 3.67 -0.63 31.79
CA GLY A 172 2.40 -1.08 31.21
C GLY A 172 2.34 -2.58 31.00
N ALA A 173 1.94 -3.31 32.06
CA ALA A 173 1.49 -4.70 32.07
C ALA A 173 2.30 -5.69 31.21
N LEU A 174 3.29 -6.34 31.86
CA LEU A 174 3.88 -7.57 31.35
C LEU A 174 2.76 -8.59 31.04
N VAL A 175 2.65 -8.98 29.77
CA VAL A 175 1.93 -10.20 29.40
C VAL A 175 2.84 -11.35 29.82
N ALA A 176 2.58 -11.88 31.02
CA ALA A 176 3.34 -13.00 31.58
C ALA A 176 3.37 -14.16 30.58
N GLY A 177 4.57 -14.50 30.09
CA GLY A 177 4.80 -15.61 29.17
C GLY A 177 5.38 -15.24 27.80
N ILE A 178 5.50 -13.94 27.47
CA ILE A 178 6.12 -13.46 26.22
C ILE A 178 7.61 -13.06 26.44
N ASP A 179 8.09 -13.09 27.68
CA ASP A 179 9.31 -12.40 28.10
C ASP A 179 10.59 -12.98 27.49
N ASP A 180 10.77 -14.30 27.41
CA ASP A 180 12.06 -14.87 27.02
C ASP A 180 12.32 -14.78 25.51
N GLU A 181 11.32 -15.04 24.66
CA GLU A 181 11.46 -14.94 23.20
C GLU A 181 11.56 -13.49 22.75
N VAL A 182 10.76 -12.58 23.34
CA VAL A 182 10.86 -11.15 23.02
C VAL A 182 12.16 -10.56 23.56
N ALA A 183 12.62 -10.95 24.74
CA ALA A 183 13.94 -10.55 25.23
C ALA A 183 15.06 -11.07 24.30
N ALA A 184 14.99 -12.31 23.82
CA ALA A 184 15.97 -12.87 22.89
C ALA A 184 16.00 -12.13 21.54
N VAL A 185 14.83 -11.75 21.01
CA VAL A 185 14.72 -10.97 19.78
C VAL A 185 15.25 -9.54 19.99
N LEU A 186 14.89 -8.90 21.10
CA LEU A 186 15.40 -7.57 21.46
C LEU A 186 16.92 -7.56 21.66
N SER A 187 17.47 -8.57 22.34
CA SER A 187 18.92 -8.75 22.49
C SER A 187 19.60 -8.99 21.14
N SER A 188 18.99 -9.79 20.27
CA SER A 188 19.53 -10.03 18.92
C SER A 188 19.53 -8.77 18.05
N LEU A 189 18.49 -7.94 18.15
CA LEU A 189 18.44 -6.62 17.49
C LEU A 189 19.47 -5.65 18.06
N GLN A 190 19.62 -5.62 19.38
CA GLN A 190 20.63 -4.80 20.04
C GLN A 190 22.05 -5.22 19.60
N ASN A 191 22.34 -6.52 19.57
CA ASN A 191 23.62 -7.05 19.08
C ASN A 191 23.88 -6.67 17.60
N LEU A 192 22.85 -6.70 16.75
CA LEU A 192 22.96 -6.26 15.36
C LEU A 192 23.22 -4.75 15.26
N MET A 193 22.59 -3.93 16.11
CA MET A 193 22.83 -2.49 16.18
C MET A 193 24.25 -2.17 16.67
N ASP A 194 24.74 -2.90 17.67
CA ASP A 194 26.09 -2.74 18.22
C ASP A 194 27.15 -3.21 17.22
N ALA A 195 26.93 -4.34 16.55
CA ALA A 195 27.80 -4.80 15.47
C ALA A 195 27.83 -3.80 14.29
N ALA A 196 26.70 -3.17 13.96
CA ALA A 196 26.64 -2.11 12.94
C ALA A 196 27.39 -0.83 13.36
N LEU A 197 27.46 -0.56 14.66
CA LEU A 197 28.20 0.57 15.26
C LEU A 197 29.71 0.35 15.27
N GLU A 198 30.15 -0.90 15.39
CA GLU A 198 31.56 -1.28 15.37
C GLU A 198 32.15 -1.36 13.96
N ILE A 199 31.34 -1.27 12.90
CA ILE A 199 31.84 -1.22 11.52
C ILE A 199 32.75 0.01 11.40
N PRO A 200 34.07 -0.17 11.23
CA PRO A 200 34.99 0.95 11.14
C PRO A 200 34.58 1.78 9.93
N SER A 201 34.31 3.07 10.14
CA SER A 201 34.04 4.02 9.07
C SER A 201 35.11 3.82 7.99
N ALA A 202 34.70 3.24 6.86
CA ALA A 202 35.61 2.90 5.79
C ALA A 202 36.37 4.18 5.44
N LYS A 203 37.67 4.21 5.79
CA LYS A 203 38.53 5.34 5.49
C LYS A 203 38.38 5.58 3.99
N LYS A 204 37.83 6.74 3.64
CA LYS A 204 37.80 7.25 2.26
C LYS A 204 39.16 6.93 1.63
N PRO A 205 39.23 6.17 0.53
CA PRO A 205 40.51 5.96 -0.13
C PRO A 205 41.06 7.34 -0.47
N ARG A 206 42.19 7.69 0.15
CA ARG A 206 42.92 8.90 -0.19
C ARG A 206 43.57 8.65 -1.56
N GLY A 207 42.89 9.12 -2.60
CA GLY A 207 43.48 9.49 -3.87
C GLY A 207 43.92 8.36 -4.79
N SER A 208 43.39 8.37 -6.01
CA SER A 208 44.17 8.46 -7.24
C SER A 208 43.36 9.23 -8.27
#